data_AF-A0A7S4E1T9-F1
#
_entry.id   AF-A0A7S4E1T9-F1
#
_cell.length_a   1.000
_cell.length_b   1.000
_cell.length_c   1.000
_cell.angle_alpha   90.00
_cell.angle_beta   90.00
_cell.angle_gamma   90.00
#
_symmetry.space_group_name_H-M   'P 1'
#
loop_
_entity.id
_entity.type
_entity.pdbx_description
1 polymer ?
#
loop_
_entity_poly.entity_id
_entity_poly.type
_entity_poly.pdbx_seq_one_letter_code
_entity_poly.pdbx_strand_id
1 'polypeptide(L)'
;KKWPSLRGKRRKVCINLVGGGPGSELLGIARCLFEMHTLSASPRILRTAKSLPPRVHLITYDYSDFSSLHNGKRGLGRSVREWWRAHATADWAKRLTPRCRFVQADALNLSGQQRNDWMTGRIITFLFVVAELFKANGEKTLELFEYLRDNIRPGCVLLIMESAGTFSFVRPAPGKPKEWIYNVLDELMLKEKGKSGGSSWSC
;
A
#
# COMPACT_ATOMS: atom_id res chain seq x y z
N LYS A 1 -24.28 -27.24 -0.89
CA LYS A 1 -24.69 -26.51 0.35
C LYS A 1 -24.98 -25.04 0.01
N LYS A 2 -26.22 -24.58 0.12
CA LYS A 2 -26.59 -23.15 -0.07
C LYS A 2 -26.17 -22.35 1.16
N TRP A 3 -25.45 -21.26 0.95
CA TRP A 3 -25.00 -20.34 2.01
C TRP A 3 -26.15 -19.43 2.48
N PRO A 4 -26.12 -18.92 3.73
CA PRO A 4 -27.11 -17.96 4.21
C PRO A 4 -27.19 -16.75 3.29
N SER A 5 -28.38 -16.15 3.14
CA SER A 5 -28.55 -14.92 2.36
C SER A 5 -27.74 -13.77 2.98
N LEU A 6 -26.57 -13.47 2.42
CA LEU A 6 -25.73 -12.36 2.85
C LEU A 6 -26.42 -11.04 2.46
N ARG A 7 -26.74 -10.18 3.43
CA ARG A 7 -27.33 -8.84 3.20
C ARG A 7 -26.32 -7.76 3.60
N GLY A 8 -26.19 -6.70 2.79
CA GLY A 8 -25.36 -5.52 3.09
C GLY A 8 -24.43 -5.07 1.96
N LYS A 9 -24.00 -3.80 1.98
CA LYS A 9 -22.99 -3.27 1.04
C LYS A 9 -21.64 -3.93 1.30
N ARG A 10 -20.97 -4.43 0.26
CA ARG A 10 -19.59 -4.94 0.35
C ARG A 10 -18.65 -3.81 0.76
N ARG A 11 -17.90 -4.02 1.84
CA ARG A 11 -16.80 -3.12 2.23
C ARG A 11 -15.72 -3.15 1.15
N LYS A 12 -15.19 -1.98 0.78
CA LYS A 12 -14.00 -1.85 -0.07
C LYS A 12 -12.76 -1.82 0.84
N VAL A 13 -11.73 -2.55 0.45
CA VAL A 13 -10.40 -2.52 1.08
C VAL A 13 -9.40 -2.15 0.00
N CYS A 14 -8.72 -1.01 0.18
CA CYS A 14 -7.68 -0.55 -0.73
C CYS A 14 -6.30 -0.82 -0.11
N ILE A 15 -5.39 -1.35 -0.90
CA ILE A 15 -3.97 -1.53 -0.59
C ILE A 15 -3.21 -0.75 -1.65
N ASN A 16 -2.48 0.28 -1.24
CA ASN A 16 -1.71 1.17 -2.11
C ASN A 16 -0.25 0.74 -2.09
N LEU A 17 0.30 0.42 -3.26
CA LEU A 17 1.65 -0.12 -3.47
C LEU A 17 2.52 0.98 -4.10
N VAL A 18 3.25 1.74 -3.30
CA VAL A 18 4.03 2.90 -3.76
C VAL A 18 5.42 2.47 -4.19
N GLY A 19 5.83 2.82 -5.42
CA GLY A 19 7.07 2.34 -6.01
C GLY A 19 7.00 0.88 -6.45
N GLY A 20 5.79 0.38 -6.75
CA GLY A 20 5.60 -1.04 -7.05
C GLY A 20 6.14 -1.48 -8.43
N GLY A 21 6.66 -0.54 -9.23
CA GLY A 21 7.36 -0.77 -10.49
C GLY A 21 6.66 -1.75 -11.43
N PRO A 22 7.38 -2.75 -11.95
CA PRO A 22 6.81 -3.72 -12.88
C PRO A 22 5.83 -4.70 -12.21
N GLY A 23 5.56 -4.61 -10.89
CA GLY A 23 4.47 -5.34 -10.24
C GLY A 23 4.88 -6.60 -9.47
N SER A 24 6.15 -6.80 -9.13
CA SER A 24 6.59 -7.89 -8.24
C SER A 24 5.87 -7.82 -6.89
N GLU A 25 5.77 -6.63 -6.31
CA GLU A 25 5.04 -6.39 -5.05
C GLU A 25 3.54 -6.73 -5.19
N LEU A 26 2.92 -6.32 -6.30
CA LEU A 26 1.52 -6.64 -6.60
C LEU A 26 1.29 -8.15 -6.59
N LEU A 27 2.16 -8.92 -7.23
CA LEU A 27 2.10 -10.38 -7.27
C LEU A 27 2.30 -10.99 -5.88
N GLY A 28 3.29 -10.50 -5.13
CA GLY A 28 3.58 -10.94 -3.76
C GLY A 28 2.37 -10.74 -2.83
N ILE A 29 1.83 -9.52 -2.78
CA ILE A 29 0.65 -9.20 -1.96
C ILE A 29 -0.57 -10.01 -2.41
N ALA A 30 -0.81 -10.14 -3.71
CA ALA A 30 -1.90 -10.96 -4.22
C ALA A 30 -1.75 -12.42 -3.78
N ARG A 31 -0.54 -12.99 -3.82
CA ARG A 31 -0.28 -14.35 -3.35
C ARG A 31 -0.48 -14.49 -1.84
N CYS A 32 0.01 -13.57 -1.03
CA CYS A 32 -0.20 -13.57 0.42
C CYS A 32 -1.70 -13.51 0.76
N LEU A 33 -2.45 -12.63 0.11
CA LEU A 33 -3.90 -12.54 0.28
C LEU A 33 -4.59 -13.84 -0.12
N PHE A 34 -4.15 -14.47 -1.21
CA PHE A 34 -4.68 -15.77 -1.62
C PHE A 34 -4.49 -16.77 -0.49
N GLU A 35 -3.26 -16.98 0.00
CA GLU A 35 -2.97 -17.98 1.02
C GLU A 35 -3.67 -17.72 2.36
N MET A 36 -3.69 -16.47 2.82
CA MET A 36 -4.41 -16.09 4.05
C MET A 36 -5.90 -16.40 3.96
N HIS A 37 -6.48 -16.35 2.76
CA HIS A 37 -7.88 -16.69 2.56
C HIS A 37 -8.04 -18.20 2.29
N THR A 38 -7.36 -18.78 1.33
CA THR A 38 -7.57 -20.18 0.95
C THR A 38 -7.07 -21.19 1.98
N LEU A 39 -5.96 -20.91 2.66
CA LEU A 39 -5.34 -21.83 3.63
C LEU A 39 -5.75 -21.53 5.07
N SER A 40 -5.87 -20.26 5.45
CA SER A 40 -6.10 -19.88 6.87
C SER A 40 -7.58 -19.67 7.23
N ALA A 41 -8.51 -19.76 6.29
CA ALA A 41 -9.92 -19.61 6.61
C ALA A 41 -10.47 -20.83 7.35
N SER A 42 -10.50 -20.74 8.68
CA SER A 42 -11.28 -21.67 9.51
C SER A 42 -12.73 -21.73 9.00
N PRO A 43 -13.30 -22.92 8.76
CA PRO A 43 -14.71 -23.10 8.41
C PRO A 43 -15.67 -22.42 9.39
N ARG A 44 -15.24 -22.16 10.64
CA ARG A 44 -16.01 -21.42 11.65
C ARG A 44 -16.17 -19.93 11.32
N ILE A 45 -15.12 -19.26 10.84
CA ILE A 45 -15.16 -17.83 10.47
C ILE A 45 -16.10 -17.60 9.29
N LEU A 46 -16.11 -18.53 8.34
CA LEU A 46 -16.98 -18.46 7.16
C LEU A 46 -18.45 -18.73 7.53
N ARG A 47 -18.73 -19.65 8.47
CA ARG A 47 -20.11 -19.97 8.90
C ARG A 47 -20.77 -18.85 9.71
N THR A 48 -19.99 -18.04 10.43
CA THR A 48 -20.51 -16.91 11.22
C THR A 48 -20.54 -15.58 10.45
N ALA A 49 -19.92 -15.53 9.26
CA ALA A 49 -19.90 -14.33 8.43
C ALA A 49 -21.31 -13.97 7.93
N LYS A 50 -21.94 -12.99 8.58
CA LYS A 50 -23.24 -12.41 8.16
C LYS A 50 -23.12 -11.46 6.97
N SER A 51 -21.89 -11.02 6.64
CA SER A 51 -21.61 -10.00 5.63
C SER A 51 -20.88 -10.56 4.42
N LEU A 52 -21.10 -9.94 3.26
CA LEU A 52 -20.35 -10.25 2.04
C LEU A 52 -18.84 -10.02 2.23
N PRO A 53 -17.97 -10.85 1.62
CA PRO A 53 -16.53 -10.65 1.67
C PRO A 53 -16.15 -9.28 1.08
N PRO A 54 -15.11 -8.63 1.63
CA PRO A 54 -14.69 -7.31 1.15
C PRO A 54 -14.24 -7.37 -0.32
N ARG A 55 -14.40 -6.25 -1.03
CA ARG A 55 -13.77 -6.05 -2.34
C ARG A 55 -12.37 -5.51 -2.10
N VAL A 56 -11.37 -6.33 -2.39
CA VAL A 56 -9.97 -5.94 -2.30
C VAL A 56 -9.54 -5.24 -3.60
N HIS A 57 -8.92 -4.09 -3.45
CA HIS A 57 -8.32 -3.29 -4.52
C HIS A 57 -6.83 -3.17 -4.23
N LEU A 58 -6.01 -3.67 -5.14
CA LEU A 58 -4.56 -3.49 -5.15
C LEU A 58 -4.26 -2.37 -6.15
N ILE A 59 -3.69 -1.27 -5.69
CA ILE A 59 -3.39 -0.12 -6.54
C ILE A 59 -1.90 0.12 -6.50
N THR A 60 -1.23 -0.10 -7.63
CA THR A 60 0.19 0.18 -7.79
C THR A 60 0.39 1.60 -8.30
N TYR A 61 1.27 2.34 -7.64
CA TYR A 61 1.72 3.67 -8.03
C TYR A 61 3.20 3.60 -8.37
N ASP A 62 3.57 4.23 -9.48
CA ASP A 62 4.96 4.41 -9.85
C ASP A 62 5.12 5.68 -10.69
N TYR A 63 6.28 6.31 -10.61
CA TYR A 63 6.61 7.46 -11.45
C TYR A 63 6.73 7.06 -12.93
N SER A 64 7.33 5.89 -13.18
CA SER A 64 7.49 5.31 -14.51
C SER A 64 6.19 4.72 -15.03
N ASP A 65 5.91 4.83 -16.33
CA ASP A 65 4.68 4.28 -16.89
C ASP A 65 4.80 2.76 -17.16
N PHE A 66 4.17 1.95 -16.30
CA PHE A 66 3.98 0.50 -16.50
C PHE A 66 2.53 0.13 -16.83
N SER A 67 1.72 1.08 -17.31
CA SER A 67 0.29 0.88 -17.57
C SER A 67 0.02 -0.25 -18.56
N SER A 68 0.83 -0.40 -19.60
CA SER A 68 0.72 -1.48 -20.58
C SER A 68 0.92 -2.87 -19.96
N LEU A 69 1.89 -3.00 -19.05
CA LEU A 69 2.20 -4.23 -18.31
C LEU A 69 1.11 -4.58 -17.29
N HIS A 70 0.52 -3.60 -16.62
CA HIS A 70 -0.45 -3.85 -15.55
C HIS A 70 -1.90 -3.90 -16.02
N ASN A 71 -2.32 -2.91 -16.82
CA ASN A 71 -3.70 -2.66 -17.20
C ASN A 71 -4.04 -3.19 -18.61
N GLY A 72 -3.05 -3.64 -19.38
CA GLY A 72 -3.24 -4.16 -20.73
C GLY A 72 -4.12 -5.42 -20.80
N LYS A 73 -4.51 -5.82 -22.02
CA LYS A 73 -5.35 -7.01 -22.27
C LYS A 73 -4.74 -8.32 -21.75
N ARG A 74 -3.41 -8.39 -21.63
CA ARG A 74 -2.63 -9.47 -21.02
C ARG A 74 -1.86 -9.00 -19.78
N GLY A 75 -2.32 -7.90 -19.17
CA GLY A 75 -1.61 -7.26 -18.07
C GLY A 75 -1.70 -8.04 -16.77
N LEU A 76 -0.78 -7.75 -15.85
CA LEU A 76 -0.64 -8.42 -14.55
C LEU A 76 -1.95 -8.45 -13.77
N GLY A 77 -2.73 -7.37 -13.81
CA GLY A 77 -4.01 -7.34 -13.12
C GLY A 77 -4.99 -8.39 -13.64
N ARG A 78 -4.93 -8.75 -14.92
CA ARG A 78 -5.73 -9.84 -15.49
C ARG A 78 -5.16 -11.20 -15.08
N SER A 79 -3.84 -11.38 -15.21
CA SER A 79 -3.16 -12.63 -14.86
C SER A 79 -3.40 -13.03 -13.41
N VAL A 80 -3.32 -12.09 -12.46
CA VAL A 80 -3.65 -12.31 -11.05
C VAL A 80 -5.09 -12.81 -10.89
N ARG A 81 -6.05 -12.20 -11.59
CA ARG A 81 -7.47 -12.58 -11.47
C ARG A 81 -7.75 -13.96 -12.05
N GLU A 82 -7.16 -14.26 -13.21
CA GLU A 82 -7.33 -15.56 -13.88
C GLU A 82 -6.69 -16.67 -13.05
N TRP A 83 -5.44 -16.47 -12.61
CA TRP A 83 -4.75 -17.39 -11.72
C TRP A 83 -5.55 -17.63 -10.42
N TRP A 84 -6.00 -16.56 -9.76
CA TRP A 84 -6.77 -16.67 -8.52
C TRP A 84 -8.04 -17.49 -8.71
N ARG A 85 -8.80 -17.25 -9.79
CA ARG A 85 -10.05 -17.96 -10.06
C ARG A 85 -9.84 -19.44 -10.41
N ALA A 86 -8.75 -19.75 -11.10
CA ALA A 86 -8.38 -21.11 -11.45
C ALA A 86 -8.02 -21.94 -10.20
N HIS A 87 -7.36 -21.33 -9.21
CA HIS A 87 -6.85 -22.03 -8.02
C HIS A 87 -7.77 -21.94 -6.80
N ALA A 88 -8.69 -20.98 -6.77
CA ALA A 88 -9.67 -20.88 -5.70
C ALA A 88 -10.71 -22.01 -5.81
N THR A 89 -10.60 -23.01 -4.96
CA THR A 89 -11.51 -24.17 -4.93
C THR A 89 -12.90 -23.80 -4.38
N ALA A 90 -12.97 -22.83 -3.46
CA ALA A 90 -14.20 -22.41 -2.83
C ALA A 90 -14.80 -21.12 -3.45
N ASP A 91 -16.13 -21.09 -3.62
CA ASP A 91 -16.84 -19.94 -4.21
C ASP A 91 -16.61 -18.62 -3.47
N TRP A 92 -16.43 -18.68 -2.15
CA TRP A 92 -16.17 -17.50 -1.35
C TRP A 92 -14.77 -16.93 -1.63
N ALA A 93 -13.78 -17.78 -1.90
CA ALA A 93 -12.42 -17.38 -2.27
C ALA A 93 -12.40 -16.79 -3.70
N LYS A 94 -13.19 -17.36 -4.63
CA LYS A 94 -13.40 -16.75 -5.96
C LYS A 94 -14.03 -15.36 -5.88
N ARG A 95 -14.82 -15.08 -4.84
CA ARG A 95 -15.45 -13.77 -4.59
C ARG A 95 -14.50 -12.72 -4.00
N LEU A 96 -13.33 -13.14 -3.51
CA LEU A 96 -12.27 -12.31 -2.95
C LEU A 96 -11.19 -11.94 -3.98
N THR A 97 -11.30 -12.42 -5.22
CA THR A 97 -10.36 -12.09 -6.30
C THR A 97 -10.11 -10.58 -6.36
N PRO A 98 -8.86 -10.13 -6.17
CA PRO A 98 -8.54 -8.70 -6.07
C PRO A 98 -8.74 -7.99 -7.40
N ARG A 99 -9.09 -6.71 -7.32
CA ARG A 99 -9.02 -5.79 -8.45
C ARG A 99 -7.67 -5.09 -8.42
N CYS A 100 -6.84 -5.37 -9.42
CA CYS A 100 -5.55 -4.70 -9.57
C CYS A 100 -5.69 -3.53 -10.55
N ARG A 101 -5.02 -2.42 -10.25
CA ARG A 101 -4.91 -1.24 -11.12
C ARG A 101 -3.53 -0.63 -10.97
N PHE A 102 -2.96 -0.19 -12.06
CA PHE A 102 -1.77 0.67 -12.07
C PHE A 102 -2.13 2.13 -12.31
N VAL A 103 -1.41 3.03 -11.63
CA VAL A 103 -1.52 4.48 -11.74
C VAL A 103 -0.11 5.04 -11.87
N GLN A 104 0.19 5.69 -13.00
CA GLN A 104 1.39 6.49 -13.09
C GLN A 104 1.20 7.75 -12.22
N ALA A 105 2.08 7.95 -11.25
CA ALA A 105 1.99 9.05 -10.29
C ALA A 105 3.35 9.40 -9.70
N ASP A 106 3.59 10.69 -9.51
CA ASP A 106 4.63 11.18 -8.63
C ASP A 106 4.13 11.15 -7.18
N ALA A 107 4.76 10.33 -6.32
CA ALA A 107 4.40 10.21 -4.91
C ALA A 107 4.58 11.53 -4.14
N LEU A 108 5.47 12.41 -4.59
CA LEU A 108 5.71 13.73 -4.01
C LEU A 108 4.73 14.79 -4.53
N ASN A 109 3.92 14.46 -5.54
CA ASN A 109 2.97 15.39 -6.14
C ASN A 109 1.65 14.70 -6.56
N LEU A 110 0.97 14.10 -5.58
CA LEU A 110 -0.29 13.41 -5.80
C LEU A 110 -1.45 14.38 -6.08
N SER A 111 -2.22 14.06 -7.12
CA SER A 111 -3.54 14.67 -7.39
C SER A 111 -4.56 14.37 -6.29
N GLY A 112 -5.66 15.14 -6.23
CA GLY A 112 -6.71 14.97 -5.22
C GLY A 112 -7.32 13.55 -5.19
N GLN A 113 -7.52 12.92 -6.35
CA GLN A 113 -8.04 11.54 -6.41
C GLN A 113 -7.02 10.53 -5.88
N GLN A 114 -5.73 10.69 -6.20
CA GLN A 114 -4.67 9.79 -5.73
C GLN A 114 -4.50 9.92 -4.21
N ARG A 115 -4.53 11.15 -3.68
CA ARG A 115 -4.56 11.40 -2.23
C ARG A 115 -5.75 10.72 -1.57
N ASN A 116 -6.94 10.81 -2.15
CA ASN A 116 -8.13 10.16 -1.62
C ASN A 116 -8.03 8.62 -1.64
N ASP A 117 -7.44 8.04 -2.68
CA ASP A 117 -7.17 6.60 -2.73
C ASP A 117 -6.20 6.16 -1.61
N TRP A 118 -5.21 6.99 -1.27
CA TRP A 118 -4.29 6.75 -0.16
C TRP A 118 -4.98 6.88 1.20
N MET A 119 -5.72 7.96 1.45
CA MET A 119 -6.42 8.22 2.73
C MET A 119 -7.49 7.18 3.04
N THR A 120 -8.14 6.63 2.02
CA THR A 120 -9.16 5.57 2.18
C THR A 120 -8.56 4.16 2.22
N GLY A 121 -7.24 4.06 2.06
CA GLY A 121 -6.43 2.85 2.18
C GLY A 121 -6.56 2.14 3.53
N ARG A 122 -6.26 0.85 3.53
CA ARG A 122 -6.03 0.05 4.74
C ARG A 122 -4.57 -0.27 4.94
N ILE A 123 -3.84 -0.38 3.84
CA ILE A 123 -2.41 -0.63 3.82
C ILE A 123 -1.83 0.30 2.76
N ILE A 124 -0.75 0.98 3.11
CA ILE A 124 0.10 1.73 2.19
C ILE A 124 1.51 1.17 2.37
N THR A 125 2.15 0.78 1.28
CA THR A 125 3.50 0.24 1.31
C THR A 125 4.48 1.20 0.63
N PHE A 126 5.68 1.29 1.18
CA PHE A 126 6.84 1.95 0.63
C PHE A 126 8.00 0.95 0.74
N LEU A 127 8.15 0.07 -0.25
CA LEU A 127 9.19 -0.96 -0.24
C LEU A 127 10.34 -0.54 -1.16
N PHE A 128 11.48 -0.23 -0.56
CA PHE A 128 12.72 0.22 -1.23
C PHE A 128 12.57 1.50 -2.07
N VAL A 129 11.66 2.40 -1.69
CA VAL A 129 11.38 3.63 -2.45
C VAL A 129 11.62 4.91 -1.63
N VAL A 130 11.58 4.85 -0.30
CA VAL A 130 11.69 6.02 0.58
C VAL A 130 13.02 6.73 0.38
N ALA A 131 14.11 5.98 0.27
CA ALA A 131 15.42 6.57 0.01
C ALA A 131 15.48 7.30 -1.34
N GLU A 132 14.84 6.76 -2.38
CA GLU A 132 14.74 7.42 -3.68
C GLU A 132 13.94 8.72 -3.59
N LEU A 133 12.86 8.74 -2.80
CA LEU A 133 12.09 9.96 -2.54
C LEU A 133 12.93 11.02 -1.84
N PHE A 134 13.69 10.66 -0.80
CA PHE A 134 14.59 11.59 -0.11
C PHE A 134 15.69 12.13 -1.03
N LYS A 135 16.23 11.29 -1.92
CA LYS A 135 17.20 11.71 -2.92
C LYS A 135 16.60 12.70 -3.92
N ALA A 136 15.35 12.49 -4.32
CA ALA A 136 14.66 13.35 -5.26
C ALA A 136 14.29 14.70 -4.64
N ASN A 137 13.68 14.69 -3.44
CA ASN A 137 13.36 15.90 -2.69
C ASN A 137 13.06 15.55 -1.21
N GLY A 138 14.01 15.83 -0.31
CA GLY A 138 13.88 15.51 1.11
C GLY A 138 12.74 16.26 1.81
N GLU A 139 12.55 17.55 1.51
CA GLU A 139 11.50 18.39 2.09
C GLU A 139 10.11 17.87 1.74
N LYS A 140 9.83 17.64 0.46
CA LYS A 140 8.55 17.07 0.01
C LYS A 140 8.32 15.65 0.52
N THR A 141 9.38 14.89 0.73
CA THR A 141 9.28 13.55 1.32
C THR A 141 8.81 13.64 2.77
N LEU A 142 9.33 14.59 3.54
CA LEU A 142 8.85 14.83 4.90
C LEU A 142 7.40 15.32 4.90
N GLU A 143 7.06 16.31 4.07
CA GLU A 143 5.68 16.79 3.90
C GLU A 143 4.71 15.65 3.55
N LEU A 144 5.14 14.70 2.70
CA LEU A 144 4.36 13.51 2.36
C LEU A 144 4.06 12.66 3.59
N PHE A 145 5.07 12.37 4.42
CA PHE A 145 4.87 11.57 5.64
C PHE A 145 4.07 12.32 6.70
N GLU A 146 4.22 13.64 6.83
CA GLU A 146 3.38 14.46 7.71
C GLU A 146 1.93 14.44 7.24
N TYR A 147 1.71 14.61 5.93
CA TYR A 147 0.40 14.50 5.32
C TYR A 147 -0.23 13.13 5.59
N LEU A 148 0.53 12.04 5.44
CA LEU A 148 0.08 10.69 5.74
C LEU A 148 -0.32 10.55 7.21
N ARG A 149 0.54 10.92 8.17
CA ARG A 149 0.23 10.90 9.61
C ARG A 149 -1.09 11.59 9.92
N ASP A 150 -1.30 12.76 9.33
CA ASP A 150 -2.43 13.62 9.68
C ASP A 150 -3.74 13.15 9.04
N ASN A 151 -3.69 12.54 7.86
CA ASN A 151 -4.87 12.28 7.03
C ASN A 151 -5.21 10.80 6.80
N ILE A 152 -4.32 9.85 7.10
CA ILE A 152 -4.67 8.43 6.95
C ILE A 152 -5.79 8.03 7.91
N ARG A 153 -6.64 7.12 7.44
CA ARG A 153 -7.72 6.56 8.26
C ARG A 153 -7.17 5.87 9.51
N PRO A 154 -7.82 6.00 10.68
CA PRO A 154 -7.50 5.20 11.86
C PRO A 154 -7.49 3.70 11.57
N GLY A 155 -6.42 3.02 12.01
CA GLY A 155 -6.18 1.59 11.75
C GLY A 155 -5.68 1.29 10.33
N CYS A 156 -5.22 2.30 9.58
CA CYS A 156 -4.39 2.08 8.40
C CYS A 156 -3.00 1.61 8.85
N VAL A 157 -2.43 0.66 8.12
CA VAL A 157 -1.05 0.19 8.31
C VAL A 157 -0.17 0.84 7.25
N LEU A 158 0.91 1.50 7.70
CA LEU A 158 1.96 2.00 6.84
C LEU A 158 3.13 1.02 6.94
N LEU A 159 3.51 0.38 5.84
CA LEU A 159 4.63 -0.55 5.77
C LEU A 159 5.78 0.12 5.01
N ILE A 160 6.85 0.44 5.74
CA ILE A 160 8.07 1.01 5.16
C ILE A 160 9.15 -0.07 5.29
N MET A 161 9.79 -0.41 4.17
CA MET A 161 10.93 -1.33 4.15
C MET A 161 12.02 -0.73 3.30
N GLU A 162 13.25 -0.74 3.79
CA GLU A 162 14.41 -0.20 3.10
C GLU A 162 15.61 -1.11 3.26
N SER A 163 16.58 -0.99 2.34
CA SER A 163 17.87 -1.66 2.51
C SER A 163 18.75 -0.84 3.48
N ALA A 164 19.55 -1.52 4.30
CA ALA A 164 20.40 -0.87 5.29
C ALA A 164 21.39 0.15 4.68
N GLY A 165 21.74 0.00 3.39
CA GLY A 165 22.64 0.91 2.68
C GLY A 165 21.96 2.06 1.94
N THR A 166 20.63 2.04 1.77
CA THR A 166 19.96 3.00 0.86
C THR A 166 20.03 4.44 1.37
N PHE A 167 20.25 4.68 2.66
CA PHE A 167 20.34 6.05 3.20
C PHE A 167 21.76 6.62 3.30
N SER A 168 22.76 5.91 2.79
CA SER A 168 24.17 6.33 2.86
C SER A 168 24.46 7.70 2.21
N PHE A 169 23.61 8.16 1.28
CA PHE A 169 23.73 9.46 0.63
C PHE A 169 22.97 10.58 1.35
N VAL A 170 22.04 10.26 2.25
CA VAL A 170 21.30 11.28 3.01
C VAL A 170 22.24 11.77 4.09
N ARG A 171 22.65 13.03 3.99
CA ARG A 171 23.52 13.64 5.01
C ARG A 171 22.65 14.10 6.18
N PRO A 172 22.93 13.63 7.40
CA PRO A 172 22.41 14.25 8.60
C PRO A 172 22.69 15.76 8.57
N ALA A 173 21.76 16.58 9.06
CA ALA A 173 22.12 17.91 9.54
C ALA A 173 23.36 17.83 10.46
N PRO A 174 24.21 18.89 10.50
CA PRO A 174 25.46 18.86 11.24
C PRO A 174 25.29 18.33 12.67
N GLY A 175 26.10 17.34 13.05
CA GLY A 175 26.12 16.77 14.40
C GLY A 175 25.14 15.63 14.69
N LYS A 176 24.52 15.02 13.67
CA LYS A 176 23.55 13.93 13.87
C LYS A 176 24.02 12.60 13.25
N PRO A 177 23.69 11.44 13.86
CA PRO A 177 24.16 10.13 13.42
C PRO A 177 23.50 9.66 12.11
N LYS A 178 24.13 8.69 11.42
CA LYS A 178 23.62 8.14 10.15
C LYS A 178 22.33 7.32 10.31
N GLU A 179 22.06 6.74 11.48
CA GLU A 179 20.78 6.07 11.76
C GLU A 179 19.61 7.05 11.94
N TRP A 180 19.84 8.36 11.82
CA TRP A 180 18.83 9.38 12.09
C TRP A 180 17.58 9.25 11.22
N ILE A 181 17.67 8.85 9.95
CA ILE A 181 16.47 8.84 9.09
C ILE A 181 15.36 7.89 9.58
N TYR A 182 15.73 6.75 10.17
CA TYR A 182 14.76 5.86 10.82
C TYR A 182 14.15 6.54 12.04
N ASN A 183 14.99 7.22 12.84
CA ASN A 183 14.52 8.04 13.96
C ASN A 183 13.67 9.24 13.50
N VAL A 184 13.91 9.84 12.33
CA VAL A 184 13.08 10.92 11.77
C VAL A 184 11.70 10.39 11.44
N LEU A 185 11.62 9.27 10.73
CA LEU A 185 10.33 8.69 10.37
C LEU A 185 9.57 8.24 11.62
N ASP A 186 10.25 7.62 12.59
CA ASP A 186 9.64 7.25 13.85
C ASP A 186 9.20 8.49 14.64
N GLU A 187 10.05 9.49 14.82
CA GLU A 187 9.68 10.74 15.49
C GLU A 187 8.52 11.44 14.78
N LEU A 188 8.54 11.51 13.46
CA LEU A 188 7.53 12.20 12.67
C LEU A 188 6.20 11.48 12.76
N MET A 189 6.19 10.15 12.70
CA MET A 189 4.98 9.32 12.74
C MET A 189 4.44 9.11 14.17
N LEU A 190 5.29 9.20 15.20
CA LEU A 190 4.90 9.03 16.61
C LEU A 190 4.67 10.37 17.33
N LYS A 191 5.03 11.52 16.74
CA LYS A 191 4.73 12.84 17.28
C LYS A 191 3.21 13.04 17.43
N GLU A 192 2.81 13.63 18.56
CA GLU A 192 1.43 14.04 18.79
C GLU A 192 0.96 15.02 17.69
N LYS A 193 -0.24 14.76 17.15
CA LYS A 193 -0.85 15.64 16.14
C LYS A 193 -0.92 17.08 16.66
N GLY A 194 -0.43 18.04 15.88
CA GLY A 194 -0.53 19.47 16.16
C GLY A 194 0.71 20.16 16.73
N LYS A 195 1.82 19.44 16.95
CA LYS A 195 3.12 20.05 17.31
C LYS A 195 4.08 20.07 16.12
N SER A 196 3.86 20.98 15.16
CA SER A 196 4.80 21.24 14.07
C SER A 196 5.98 22.09 14.57
N GLY A 197 7.09 21.45 14.92
CA GLY A 197 8.37 22.14 15.11
C GLY A 197 8.99 22.36 13.73
N GLY A 198 9.02 23.61 13.28
CA GLY A 198 9.66 23.99 12.01
C GLY A 198 11.10 23.49 11.97
N SER A 199 11.37 22.56 11.07
CA SER A 199 12.69 22.00 10.86
C SER A 199 13.34 22.68 9.66
N SER A 200 14.43 23.42 9.88
CA SER A 200 15.26 23.96 8.80
C SER A 200 16.05 22.80 8.16
N TRP A 201 15.67 22.40 6.95
CA TRP A 201 16.41 21.40 6.18
C TRP A 201 17.24 22.09 5.09
N SER A 202 18.42 21.55 4.81
CA SER A 202 19.22 21.90 3.63
C SER A 202 19.63 20.60 2.93
N CYS A 203 19.26 20.45 1.66
CA CYS A 203 19.72 19.39 0.78
C CYS A 203 21.10 19.69 0.20
#